data_AF-A0A1X2H1E4-F1
#
_entry.id   AF-A0A1X2H1E4-F1
#
_cell.length_a   1.000
_cell.length_b   1.000
_cell.length_c   1.000
_cell.angle_alpha   90.00
_cell.angle_beta   90.00
_cell.angle_gamma   90.00
#
_symmetry.space_group_name_H-M   'P 1'
#
loop_
_entity.id
_entity.type
_entity.pdbx_description
1 polymer ?
#
loop_
_entity_poly.entity_id
_entity_poly.type
_entity_poly.pdbx_seq_one_letter_code
_entity_poly.pdbx_strand_id
1 'polypeptide(L)'
;MSELEAPVNQVDQAAIDQVIERHRVEQRELHDKIAALRRSAPKNNKSKKREVNRQISDLEYELRIRHENELRQIKGEEEPDDGISLDQLRIEDEEPGGKRGNRKQKMQQKREEEMQRLRDEAEKEAEGQVDMAALEKEAIAELLVPMKLRVREITADGHCLYNAIANQLSERYDQQASYKELRNAAAAYMRDHPDDFIPFLYKDDGDMFSSEDFEKYCNDIEQTPRWGGQIEIVALSRAKQVPIHIVQMGAPTLKVNEEEFPGKKPLKLAYHKHLYSLGAHYNSLLDV
;
A
#
# COMPACT_ATOMS: atom_id res chain seq x y z
N MET A 1 -6.60 -45.80 34.04
CA MET A 1 -5.43 -44.93 33.82
C MET A 1 -4.62 -45.62 32.74
N SER A 2 -4.45 -45.14 31.52
CA SER A 2 -4.45 -43.79 30.94
C SER A 2 -5.11 -43.88 29.55
N GLU A 3 -6.20 -43.15 29.31
CA GLU A 3 -6.28 -41.87 28.56
C GLU A 3 -6.03 -41.99 27.04
N LEU A 4 -7.06 -41.55 26.32
CA LEU A 4 -7.20 -41.46 24.87
C LEU A 4 -6.40 -40.27 24.32
N GLU A 5 -5.82 -40.41 23.13
CA GLU A 5 -5.56 -39.28 22.23
C GLU A 5 -6.10 -39.59 20.83
N ALA A 6 -6.98 -38.71 20.34
CA ALA A 6 -7.62 -38.73 19.03
C ALA A 6 -6.70 -38.07 17.96
N PRO A 7 -6.89 -38.36 16.66
CA PRO A 7 -6.00 -37.85 15.62
C PRO A 7 -6.24 -36.34 15.37
N VAL A 8 -5.16 -35.58 15.39
CA VAL A 8 -5.11 -34.13 15.11
C VAL A 8 -5.50 -33.86 13.65
N ASN A 9 -6.44 -32.93 13.46
CA ASN A 9 -6.91 -32.36 12.19
C ASN A 9 -5.71 -31.92 11.32
N GLN A 10 -5.31 -32.73 10.34
CA GLN A 10 -4.37 -32.31 9.31
C GLN A 10 -5.13 -31.48 8.27
N VAL A 11 -4.99 -30.15 8.36
CA VAL A 11 -5.44 -29.22 7.33
C VAL A 11 -4.71 -29.58 6.04
N ASP A 12 -5.45 -29.95 4.99
CA ASP A 12 -4.87 -30.33 3.69
C ASP A 12 -4.32 -29.07 2.99
N GLN A 13 -3.03 -28.80 3.21
CA GLN A 13 -2.32 -27.65 2.66
C GLN A 13 -2.45 -27.57 1.13
N ALA A 14 -2.52 -28.72 0.45
CA ALA A 14 -2.70 -28.77 -0.99
C ALA A 14 -4.10 -28.26 -1.43
N ALA A 15 -5.13 -28.46 -0.60
CA ALA A 15 -6.47 -27.94 -0.85
C ALA A 15 -6.53 -26.41 -0.65
N ILE A 16 -5.81 -25.87 0.35
CA ILE A 16 -5.68 -24.42 0.56
C ILE A 16 -4.99 -23.75 -0.63
N ASP A 17 -3.88 -24.31 -1.10
CA ASP A 17 -3.11 -23.73 -2.20
C ASP A 17 -3.92 -23.72 -3.51
N GLN A 18 -4.73 -24.75 -3.77
CA GLN A 18 -5.66 -24.77 -4.91
C GLN A 18 -6.73 -23.68 -4.83
N VAL A 19 -7.27 -23.42 -3.63
CA VAL A 19 -8.27 -22.37 -3.43
C VAL A 19 -7.66 -20.98 -3.56
N ILE A 20 -6.45 -20.75 -3.04
CA ILE A 20 -5.74 -19.48 -3.20
C ILE A 20 -5.46 -19.18 -4.68
N GLU A 21 -5.08 -20.19 -5.48
CA GLU A 21 -4.84 -19.97 -6.90
C GLU A 21 -6.14 -19.68 -7.67
N ARG A 22 -7.26 -20.34 -7.31
CA ARG A 22 -8.58 -19.97 -7.82
C ARG A 22 -8.94 -18.52 -7.46
N HIS A 23 -8.70 -18.12 -6.21
CA HIS A 23 -8.95 -16.74 -5.74
C HIS A 23 -8.15 -15.72 -6.54
N ARG A 24 -6.89 -16.00 -6.87
CA ARG A 24 -6.06 -15.12 -7.72
C ARG A 24 -6.64 -14.95 -9.12
N VAL A 25 -7.19 -16.01 -9.71
CA VAL A 25 -7.85 -15.93 -11.02
C VAL A 25 -9.13 -15.09 -10.93
N GLU A 26 -9.97 -15.35 -9.93
CA GLU A 26 -11.23 -14.61 -9.73
C GLU A 26 -10.99 -13.11 -9.42
N GLN A 27 -9.92 -12.78 -8.68
CA GLN A 27 -9.51 -11.39 -8.46
C GLN A 27 -9.08 -10.71 -9.75
N ARG A 28 -8.38 -11.41 -10.65
CA ARG A 28 -7.99 -10.90 -11.96
C ARG A 28 -9.22 -10.66 -12.84
N GLU A 29 -10.15 -11.60 -12.88
CA GLU A 29 -11.42 -11.46 -13.61
C GLU A 29 -12.29 -10.30 -13.06
N LEU A 30 -12.31 -10.13 -11.73
CA LEU A 30 -12.99 -8.99 -11.10
C LEU A 30 -12.34 -7.67 -11.50
N HIS A 31 -11.01 -7.59 -11.51
CA HIS A 31 -10.29 -6.40 -11.99
C HIS A 31 -10.64 -6.04 -13.43
N ASP A 32 -10.71 -7.03 -14.33
CA ASP A 32 -11.11 -6.83 -15.72
C ASP A 32 -12.57 -6.36 -15.84
N LYS A 33 -13.46 -6.92 -15.01
CA LYS A 33 -14.88 -6.53 -14.93
C LYS A 33 -15.06 -5.11 -14.38
N ILE A 34 -14.30 -4.72 -13.36
CA ILE A 34 -14.27 -3.36 -12.82
C ILE A 34 -13.78 -2.37 -13.87
N ALA A 35 -12.73 -2.73 -14.62
CA ALA A 35 -12.23 -1.90 -15.71
C ALA A 35 -13.28 -1.72 -16.81
N ALA A 36 -14.05 -2.76 -17.15
CA ALA A 36 -15.16 -2.67 -18.10
C ALA A 36 -16.32 -1.80 -17.58
N LEU A 37 -16.70 -1.95 -16.31
CA LEU A 37 -17.74 -1.14 -15.64
C LEU A 37 -17.35 0.35 -15.57
N ARG A 38 -16.08 0.65 -15.26
CA ARG A 38 -15.58 2.03 -15.27
C ARG A 38 -15.58 2.65 -16.68
N ARG A 39 -15.37 1.85 -17.72
CA ARG A 39 -15.44 2.31 -19.13
C ARG A 39 -16.87 2.52 -19.62
N SER A 40 -17.85 1.77 -19.11
CA SER A 40 -19.26 1.92 -19.51
C SER A 40 -19.95 3.14 -18.88
N ALA A 41 -19.38 3.72 -17.82
CA ALA A 41 -19.89 4.92 -17.18
C ALA A 41 -19.56 6.20 -17.98
N PRO A 42 -20.56 7.00 -18.40
CA PRO A 42 -20.30 8.28 -19.07
C PRO A 42 -19.71 9.31 -18.10
N LYS A 43 -18.56 9.90 -18.48
CA LYS A 43 -17.77 10.85 -17.66
C LYS A 43 -18.58 12.03 -17.11
N ASN A 44 -19.64 12.44 -17.81
CA ASN A 44 -20.44 13.62 -17.47
C ASN A 44 -21.70 13.33 -16.63
N ASN A 45 -22.05 12.06 -16.35
CA ASN A 45 -23.26 11.72 -15.59
C ASN A 45 -22.92 11.24 -14.17
N LYS A 46 -23.04 12.16 -13.20
CA LYS A 46 -22.74 11.93 -11.79
C LYS A 46 -23.59 10.81 -11.15
N SER A 47 -24.83 10.62 -11.61
CA SER A 47 -25.73 9.57 -11.09
C SER A 47 -25.26 8.18 -11.53
N LYS A 48 -24.99 8.02 -12.83
CA LYS A 48 -24.49 6.74 -13.38
C LYS A 48 -23.11 6.38 -12.84
N LYS A 49 -22.23 7.37 -12.60
CA LYS A 49 -20.93 7.15 -11.95
C LYS A 49 -21.07 6.62 -10.51
N ARG A 50 -22.04 7.14 -9.75
CA ARG A 50 -22.34 6.66 -8.39
C ARG A 50 -22.91 5.24 -8.41
N GLU A 51 -23.80 4.94 -9.35
CA GLU A 51 -24.38 3.61 -9.53
C GLU A 51 -23.31 2.57 -9.91
N VAL A 52 -22.41 2.90 -10.83
CA VAL A 52 -21.29 2.03 -11.21
C VAL A 52 -20.31 1.83 -10.06
N ASN A 53 -20.00 2.88 -9.29
CA ASN A 53 -19.15 2.74 -8.09
C ASN A 53 -19.79 1.86 -7.01
N ARG A 54 -21.13 1.94 -6.85
CA ARG A 54 -21.87 1.06 -5.96
C ARG A 54 -21.79 -0.39 -6.43
N GLN A 55 -22.01 -0.65 -7.72
CA GLN A 55 -21.88 -1.99 -8.30
C GLN A 55 -20.46 -2.57 -8.15
N ILE A 56 -19.42 -1.73 -8.28
CA ILE A 56 -18.03 -2.14 -8.03
C ILE A 56 -17.85 -2.56 -6.57
N SER A 57 -18.30 -1.72 -5.63
CA SER A 57 -18.21 -2.00 -4.20
C SER A 57 -18.98 -3.27 -3.79
N ASP A 58 -20.17 -3.50 -4.37
CA ASP A 58 -20.98 -4.69 -4.11
C ASP A 58 -20.27 -5.95 -4.62
N LEU A 59 -19.67 -5.90 -5.82
CA LEU A 59 -18.93 -7.04 -6.41
C LEU A 59 -17.63 -7.37 -5.65
N GLU A 60 -16.87 -6.35 -5.23
CA GLU A 60 -15.66 -6.53 -4.41
C GLU A 60 -16.00 -7.13 -3.05
N TYR A 61 -17.09 -6.68 -2.42
CA TYR A 61 -17.56 -7.20 -1.15
C TYR A 61 -18.01 -8.67 -1.25
N GLU A 62 -18.84 -9.00 -2.25
CA GLU A 62 -19.32 -10.37 -2.47
C GLU A 62 -18.17 -11.36 -2.72
N LEU A 63 -17.16 -10.96 -3.50
CA LEU A 63 -16.03 -11.83 -3.79
C LEU A 63 -15.17 -12.06 -2.54
N ARG A 64 -14.92 -10.99 -1.76
CA ARG A 64 -14.16 -11.08 -0.51
C ARG A 64 -14.82 -12.02 0.50
N ILE A 65 -16.12 -11.87 0.74
CA ILE A 65 -16.86 -12.73 1.67
C ILE A 65 -16.85 -14.19 1.20
N ARG A 66 -16.97 -14.43 -0.10
CA ARG A 66 -16.87 -15.80 -0.64
C ARG A 66 -15.48 -16.40 -0.40
N HIS A 67 -14.41 -15.65 -0.71
CA HIS A 67 -13.03 -16.12 -0.51
C HIS A 67 -12.73 -16.40 0.97
N GLU A 68 -13.21 -15.52 1.85
CA GLU A 68 -13.09 -15.67 3.29
C GLU A 68 -13.82 -16.93 3.79
N ASN A 69 -15.07 -17.15 3.35
CA ASN A 69 -15.84 -18.33 3.71
C ASN A 69 -15.25 -19.64 3.17
N GLU A 70 -14.71 -19.64 1.94
CA GLU A 70 -14.07 -20.82 1.35
C GLU A 70 -12.79 -21.21 2.10
N LEU A 71 -11.96 -20.23 2.49
CA LEU A 71 -10.78 -20.49 3.31
C LEU A 71 -11.15 -20.94 4.72
N ARG A 72 -12.22 -20.37 5.29
CA ARG A 72 -12.73 -20.72 6.62
C ARG A 72 -13.26 -22.16 6.68
N GLN A 73 -14.02 -22.58 5.66
CA GLN A 73 -14.52 -23.95 5.52
C GLN A 73 -13.38 -24.97 5.40
N ILE A 74 -12.29 -24.63 4.71
CA ILE A 74 -11.13 -25.52 4.54
C ILE A 74 -10.26 -25.59 5.81
N LYS A 75 -10.18 -24.49 6.56
CA LYS A 75 -9.46 -24.45 7.85
C LYS A 75 -10.21 -25.12 9.00
N GLY A 76 -11.48 -25.49 8.81
CA GLY A 76 -12.27 -26.16 9.83
C GLY A 76 -12.59 -25.27 11.04
N GLU A 77 -12.66 -23.95 10.85
CA GLU A 77 -13.08 -23.02 11.90
C GLU A 77 -14.61 -23.08 12.03
N GLU A 78 -15.11 -23.55 13.18
CA GLU A 78 -16.55 -23.55 13.48
C GLU A 78 -17.15 -22.12 13.42
N GLU A 79 -18.40 -22.04 12.95
CA GLU A 79 -19.21 -20.82 12.93
C GLU A 79 -19.31 -20.23 14.36
N PRO A 80 -19.22 -18.90 14.55
CA PRO A 80 -19.79 -18.29 15.74
C PRO A 80 -21.31 -18.48 15.62
N ASP A 81 -21.91 -19.01 16.68
CA ASP A 81 -23.37 -19.12 16.84
C ASP A 81 -24.02 -17.73 16.82
N ASP A 82 -24.24 -17.19 15.62
CA ASP A 82 -25.10 -16.04 15.36
C ASP A 82 -26.43 -16.53 14.76
N GLY A 83 -27.09 -17.48 15.45
CA GLY A 83 -28.54 -17.49 15.67
C GLY A 83 -29.53 -17.28 14.50
N ILE A 84 -29.18 -17.50 13.24
CA ILE A 84 -30.12 -17.40 12.11
C ILE A 84 -30.09 -18.69 11.30
N SER A 85 -30.96 -19.63 11.69
CA SER A 85 -31.18 -20.90 11.00
C SER A 85 -31.59 -20.69 9.54
N LEU A 86 -30.79 -21.26 8.63
CA LEU A 86 -30.96 -21.28 7.17
C LEU A 86 -31.98 -22.37 6.72
N ASP A 87 -32.90 -22.77 7.60
CA ASP A 87 -33.82 -23.89 7.37
C ASP A 87 -35.24 -23.44 6.98
N GLN A 88 -35.43 -22.14 6.68
CA GLN A 88 -36.76 -21.55 6.41
C GLN A 88 -36.91 -20.88 5.03
N LEU A 89 -36.14 -21.34 4.04
CA LEU A 89 -36.26 -20.89 2.64
C LEU A 89 -36.65 -22.00 1.64
N ARG A 90 -37.18 -23.13 2.12
CA ARG A 90 -38.02 -23.99 1.27
C ARG A 90 -39.46 -23.52 1.35
N ILE A 91 -39.87 -22.68 0.39
CA ILE A 91 -41.28 -22.49 0.06
C ILE A 91 -41.42 -22.94 -1.39
N GLU A 92 -42.06 -24.10 -1.53
CA GLU A 92 -42.59 -24.63 -2.78
C GLU A 92 -43.62 -23.67 -3.38
N ASP A 93 -43.60 -23.55 -4.70
CA ASP A 93 -44.50 -22.72 -5.49
C ASP A 93 -45.96 -23.19 -5.38
N GLU A 94 -46.84 -22.38 -4.78
CA GLU A 94 -48.25 -22.24 -5.19
C GLU A 94 -48.75 -20.79 -4.99
N GLU A 95 -49.50 -20.30 -5.98
CA GLU A 95 -50.11 -18.95 -6.13
C GLU A 95 -51.30 -18.70 -5.15
N PRO A 96 -52.02 -17.54 -5.16
CA PRO A 96 -51.62 -16.13 -5.27
C PRO A 96 -52.29 -15.24 -4.18
N GLY A 97 -51.69 -14.08 -3.84
CA GLY A 97 -52.46 -12.98 -3.22
C GLY A 97 -51.75 -12.12 -2.16
N GLY A 98 -51.73 -10.80 -2.39
CA GLY A 98 -51.74 -9.78 -1.33
C GLY A 98 -50.40 -9.29 -0.76
N LYS A 99 -50.07 -8.03 -1.08
CA LYS A 99 -49.14 -7.12 -0.35
C LYS A 99 -47.66 -7.55 -0.26
N ARG A 100 -47.00 -7.79 -1.40
CA ARG A 100 -45.52 -7.95 -1.49
C ARG A 100 -44.71 -6.63 -1.41
N GLY A 101 -45.33 -5.46 -1.50
CA GLY A 101 -44.63 -4.15 -1.52
C GLY A 101 -44.07 -3.69 -0.17
N ASN A 102 -44.88 -3.76 0.91
CA ASN A 102 -44.53 -3.13 2.19
C ASN A 102 -43.45 -3.90 2.98
N ARG A 103 -43.32 -5.21 2.78
CA ARG A 103 -42.31 -6.04 3.49
C ARG A 103 -40.91 -5.82 2.93
N LYS A 104 -40.78 -5.61 1.62
CA LYS A 104 -39.52 -5.27 0.94
C LYS A 104 -39.04 -3.86 1.31
N GLN A 105 -39.96 -2.88 1.39
CA GLN A 105 -39.63 -1.53 1.85
C GLN A 105 -39.16 -1.50 3.30
N LYS A 106 -39.81 -2.25 4.21
CA LYS A 106 -39.40 -2.32 5.62
C LYS A 106 -38.02 -2.97 5.82
N MET A 107 -37.69 -3.98 5.02
CA MET A 107 -36.36 -4.62 5.03
C MET A 107 -35.28 -3.68 4.46
N GLN A 108 -35.61 -2.92 3.41
CA GLN A 108 -34.70 -1.95 2.82
C GLN A 108 -34.45 -0.75 3.74
N GLN A 109 -35.47 -0.25 4.44
CA GLN A 109 -35.33 0.77 5.48
C GLN A 109 -34.44 0.29 6.63
N LYS A 110 -34.62 -0.95 7.10
CA LYS A 110 -33.74 -1.54 8.12
C LYS A 110 -32.28 -1.64 7.65
N ARG A 111 -32.03 -2.03 6.39
CA ARG A 111 -30.68 -2.12 5.82
C ARG A 111 -30.03 -0.75 5.61
N GLU A 112 -30.82 0.25 5.25
CA GLU A 112 -30.37 1.65 5.14
C GLU A 112 -30.07 2.25 6.52
N GLU A 113 -30.90 1.97 7.52
CA GLU A 113 -30.66 2.37 8.92
C GLU A 113 -29.43 1.68 9.51
N GLU A 114 -29.23 0.40 9.24
CA GLU A 114 -28.05 -0.38 9.66
C GLU A 114 -26.78 0.13 8.96
N MET A 115 -26.84 0.38 7.65
CA MET A 115 -25.74 0.98 6.90
C MET A 115 -25.42 2.40 7.38
N GLN A 116 -26.44 3.17 7.78
CA GLN A 116 -26.24 4.49 8.34
C GLN A 116 -25.59 4.40 9.73
N ARG A 117 -26.04 3.48 10.58
CA ARG A 117 -25.39 3.23 11.89
C ARG A 117 -23.93 2.80 11.72
N LEU A 118 -23.65 1.89 10.79
CA LEU A 118 -22.28 1.45 10.50
C LEU A 118 -21.41 2.59 9.97
N ARG A 119 -21.97 3.51 9.18
CA ARG A 119 -21.27 4.72 8.73
C ARG A 119 -21.02 5.70 9.86
N ASP A 120 -22.01 5.94 10.70
CA ASP A 120 -21.90 6.85 11.85
C ASP A 120 -20.92 6.28 12.89
N GLU A 121 -20.83 4.95 13.03
CA GLU A 121 -19.87 4.25 13.88
C GLU A 121 -18.45 4.30 13.28
N ALA A 122 -18.30 4.05 11.98
CA ALA A 122 -17.04 4.23 11.27
C ALA A 122 -16.56 5.69 11.25
N GLU A 123 -17.48 6.67 11.22
CA GLU A 123 -17.17 8.10 11.28
C GLU A 123 -16.70 8.49 12.69
N LYS A 124 -17.33 7.97 13.75
CA LYS A 124 -16.86 8.14 15.13
C LYS A 124 -15.51 7.45 15.40
N GLU A 125 -15.27 6.29 14.80
CA GLU A 125 -13.97 5.62 14.86
C GLU A 125 -12.89 6.40 14.08
N ALA A 126 -13.24 7.01 12.95
CA ALA A 126 -12.36 7.86 12.16
C ALA A 126 -12.08 9.22 12.82
N GLU A 127 -13.05 9.80 13.54
CA GLU A 127 -12.89 11.03 14.32
C GLU A 127 -11.82 10.90 15.43
N GLY A 128 -11.56 9.68 15.91
CA GLY A 128 -10.49 9.38 16.86
C GLY A 128 -9.11 9.16 16.21
N GLN A 129 -9.04 8.99 14.89
CA GLN A 129 -7.77 8.88 14.17
C GLN A 129 -7.21 10.28 13.92
N VAL A 130 -6.15 10.60 14.65
CA VAL A 130 -5.31 11.75 14.34
C VAL A 130 -4.81 11.63 12.89
N ASP A 131 -5.05 12.67 12.08
CA ASP A 131 -4.53 12.74 10.71
C ASP A 131 -3.00 12.91 10.75
N MET A 132 -2.32 11.77 10.82
CA MET A 132 -0.86 11.70 10.85
C MET A 132 -0.23 12.33 9.60
N ALA A 133 -0.91 12.29 8.45
CA ALA A 133 -0.41 12.88 7.21
C ALA A 133 -0.40 14.41 7.28
N ALA A 134 -1.49 15.00 7.78
CA ALA A 134 -1.58 16.44 7.99
C ALA A 134 -0.58 16.92 9.04
N LEU A 135 -0.46 16.21 10.17
CA LEU A 135 0.53 16.52 11.20
C LEU A 135 1.96 16.47 10.67
N GLU A 136 2.32 15.43 9.90
CA GLU A 136 3.64 15.33 9.28
C GLU A 136 3.91 16.49 8.32
N LYS A 137 2.92 16.83 7.48
CA LYS A 137 3.06 17.91 6.52
C LYS A 137 3.27 19.26 7.21
N GLU A 138 2.50 19.55 8.25
CA GLU A 138 2.61 20.77 9.04
C GLU A 138 3.94 20.83 9.80
N ALA A 139 4.30 19.76 10.52
CA ALA A 139 5.55 19.71 11.28
C ALA A 139 6.78 19.85 10.36
N ILE A 140 6.80 19.20 9.20
CA ILE A 140 7.90 19.38 8.23
C ILE A 140 7.90 20.81 7.69
N ALA A 141 6.74 21.39 7.36
CA ALA A 141 6.68 22.78 6.90
C ALA A 141 7.27 23.75 7.92
N GLU A 142 6.96 23.58 9.22
CA GLU A 142 7.53 24.38 10.30
C GLU A 142 9.05 24.23 10.42
N LEU A 143 9.57 23.00 10.29
CA LEU A 143 11.02 22.74 10.32
C LEU A 143 11.77 23.41 9.16
N LEU A 144 11.11 23.60 8.00
CA LEU A 144 11.72 24.17 6.80
C LEU A 144 11.81 25.71 6.84
N VAL A 145 10.94 26.39 7.59
CA VAL A 145 10.94 27.85 7.74
C VAL A 145 12.30 28.41 8.20
N PRO A 146 12.88 27.96 9.34
CA PRO A 146 14.19 28.46 9.77
C PRO A 146 15.33 28.04 8.83
N MET A 147 15.15 26.95 8.06
CA MET A 147 16.13 26.47 7.08
C MET A 147 16.06 27.24 5.74
N LYS A 148 15.08 28.13 5.57
CA LYS A 148 14.78 28.85 4.30
C LYS A 148 14.57 27.87 3.13
N LEU A 149 13.81 26.82 3.39
CA LEU A 149 13.49 25.78 2.42
C LEU A 149 11.99 25.73 2.16
N ARG A 150 11.62 25.24 0.98
CA ARG A 150 10.25 24.92 0.59
C ARG A 150 10.16 23.55 -0.04
N VAL A 151 9.04 22.88 0.18
CA VAL A 151 8.75 21.59 -0.44
C VAL A 151 8.39 21.80 -1.91
N ARG A 152 9.00 20.99 -2.78
CA ARG A 152 8.52 20.73 -4.13
C ARG A 152 7.94 19.32 -4.15
N GLU A 153 6.63 19.25 -4.41
CA GLU A 153 5.92 17.99 -4.52
C GLU A 153 6.45 17.18 -5.70
N ILE A 154 6.75 15.91 -5.43
CA ILE A 154 7.15 14.89 -6.40
C ILE A 154 5.97 13.94 -6.60
N THR A 155 5.82 13.41 -7.81
CA THR A 155 4.76 12.43 -8.10
C THR A 155 4.86 11.25 -7.13
N ALA A 156 3.73 10.90 -6.51
CA ALA A 156 3.60 9.75 -5.62
C ALA A 156 3.57 8.43 -6.40
N ASP A 157 4.74 8.05 -6.92
CA ASP A 157 4.98 6.78 -7.59
C ASP A 157 6.12 6.00 -6.89
N GLY A 158 6.39 4.78 -7.36
CA GLY A 158 7.50 3.97 -6.85
C GLY A 158 8.90 4.54 -7.17
N HIS A 159 8.99 5.67 -7.88
CA HIS A 159 10.25 6.31 -8.26
C HIS A 159 10.49 7.63 -7.52
N CYS A 160 9.64 8.00 -6.54
CA CYS A 160 9.68 9.28 -5.84
C CYS A 160 11.08 9.67 -5.31
N LEU A 161 11.81 8.76 -4.66
CA LEU A 161 13.18 9.00 -4.18
C LEU A 161 14.09 9.46 -5.32
N TYR A 162 14.12 8.72 -6.42
CA TYR A 162 14.97 8.99 -7.57
C TYR A 162 14.55 10.28 -8.27
N ASN A 163 13.24 10.53 -8.42
CA ASN A 163 12.72 11.76 -8.99
C ASN A 163 13.06 12.99 -8.13
N ALA A 164 13.03 12.85 -6.79
CA ALA A 164 13.41 13.92 -5.87
C ALA A 164 14.91 14.24 -5.98
N ILE A 165 15.77 13.22 -6.04
CA ILE A 165 17.22 13.37 -6.25
C ILE A 165 17.52 13.96 -7.62
N ALA A 166 16.86 13.49 -8.69
CA ALA A 166 16.99 14.04 -10.04
C ALA A 166 16.68 15.54 -10.06
N ASN A 167 15.58 15.95 -9.41
CA ASN A 167 15.26 17.36 -9.30
C ASN A 167 16.34 18.14 -8.53
N GLN A 168 16.83 17.63 -7.41
CA GLN A 168 17.91 18.29 -6.65
C GLN A 168 19.21 18.42 -7.44
N LEU A 169 19.59 17.39 -8.22
CA LEU A 169 20.77 17.41 -9.09
C LEU A 169 20.64 18.48 -10.18
N SER A 170 19.45 18.59 -10.80
CA SER A 170 19.19 19.64 -11.78
C SER A 170 19.26 21.04 -11.16
N GLU A 171 18.68 21.24 -9.97
CA GLU A 171 18.56 22.57 -9.37
C GLU A 171 19.89 23.05 -8.73
N ARG A 172 20.68 22.14 -8.16
CA ARG A 172 21.92 22.51 -7.42
C ARG A 172 23.20 22.37 -8.24
N TYR A 173 23.19 21.51 -9.26
CA TYR A 173 24.37 21.14 -10.03
C TYR A 173 24.18 21.24 -11.55
N ASP A 174 23.02 21.68 -12.02
CA ASP A 174 22.65 21.72 -13.45
C ASP A 174 22.84 20.37 -14.17
N GLN A 175 22.72 19.28 -13.40
CA GLN A 175 22.87 17.93 -13.90
C GLN A 175 21.49 17.31 -14.10
N GLN A 176 21.08 17.19 -15.37
CA GLN A 176 19.88 16.45 -15.72
C GLN A 176 20.12 14.95 -15.52
N ALA A 177 19.21 14.31 -14.81
CA ALA A 177 19.20 12.87 -14.61
C ALA A 177 17.76 12.37 -14.60
N SER A 178 17.53 11.22 -15.22
CA SER A 178 16.27 10.49 -15.13
C SER A 178 16.28 9.55 -13.92
N TYR A 179 15.08 9.16 -13.44
CA TYR A 179 14.98 8.15 -12.39
C TYR A 179 15.65 6.83 -12.80
N LYS A 180 15.66 6.49 -14.10
CA LYS A 180 16.25 5.26 -14.62
C LYS A 180 17.77 5.30 -14.55
N GLU A 181 18.38 6.43 -14.93
CA GLU A 181 19.83 6.62 -14.77
C GLU A 181 20.26 6.60 -13.31
N LEU A 182 19.45 7.16 -12.41
CA LEU A 182 19.74 7.12 -10.97
C LEU A 182 19.58 5.71 -10.39
N ARG A 183 18.57 4.95 -10.79
CA ARG A 183 18.43 3.53 -10.39
C ARG A 183 19.64 2.71 -10.82
N ASN A 184 20.04 2.84 -12.08
CA ASN A 184 21.23 2.18 -12.60
C ASN A 184 22.50 2.64 -11.87
N ALA A 185 22.64 3.93 -11.58
CA ALA A 185 23.81 4.44 -10.85
C ALA A 185 23.87 3.90 -9.41
N ALA A 186 22.73 3.81 -8.72
CA ALA A 186 22.65 3.22 -7.39
C ALA A 186 23.08 1.75 -7.42
N ALA A 187 22.44 0.95 -8.27
CA ALA A 187 22.71 -0.48 -8.39
C ALA A 187 24.14 -0.78 -8.84
N ALA A 188 24.66 -0.03 -9.82
CA ALA A 188 26.05 -0.16 -10.26
C ALA A 188 27.04 0.13 -9.12
N TYR A 189 26.80 1.18 -8.32
CA TYR A 189 27.65 1.50 -7.18
C TYR A 189 27.59 0.42 -6.10
N MET A 190 26.40 -0.10 -5.82
CA MET A 190 26.21 -1.21 -4.87
C MET A 190 26.93 -2.48 -5.32
N ARG A 191 26.88 -2.84 -6.60
CA ARG A 191 27.61 -3.99 -7.15
C ARG A 191 29.13 -3.84 -7.07
N ASP A 192 29.64 -2.61 -7.18
CA ASP A 192 31.08 -2.33 -7.10
C ASP A 192 31.61 -2.35 -5.65
N HIS A 193 30.73 -2.19 -4.66
CA HIS A 193 31.09 -2.14 -3.23
C HIS A 193 30.18 -3.03 -2.36
N PRO A 194 30.03 -4.34 -2.66
CA PRO A 194 29.04 -5.19 -2.00
C PRO A 194 29.23 -5.30 -0.48
N ASP A 195 30.47 -5.29 0.00
CA ASP A 195 30.80 -5.42 1.42
C ASP A 195 30.28 -4.26 2.28
N ASP A 196 30.06 -3.08 1.67
CA ASP A 196 29.51 -1.90 2.35
C ASP A 196 27.99 -2.00 2.53
N PHE A 197 27.29 -2.83 1.75
CA PHE A 197 25.83 -2.85 1.67
C PHE A 197 25.20 -4.15 2.16
N ILE A 198 25.79 -5.31 1.83
CA ILE A 198 25.27 -6.63 2.21
C ILE A 198 25.00 -6.75 3.72
N PRO A 199 25.85 -6.23 4.63
CA PRO A 199 25.61 -6.33 6.07
C PRO A 199 24.31 -5.67 6.57
N PHE A 200 23.71 -4.79 5.77
CA PHE A 200 22.50 -4.05 6.12
C PHE A 200 21.24 -4.58 5.40
N LEU A 201 21.38 -5.67 4.63
CA LEU A 201 20.29 -6.29 3.88
C LEU A 201 19.93 -7.65 4.48
N TYR A 202 18.64 -7.79 4.81
CA TYR A 202 18.06 -8.97 5.43
C TYR A 202 16.86 -9.45 4.63
N LYS A 203 16.70 -10.76 4.57
CA LYS A 203 15.55 -11.43 3.99
C LYS A 203 14.36 -11.41 4.94
N ASP A 204 13.18 -11.76 4.43
CA ASP A 204 11.94 -11.83 5.22
C ASP A 204 12.02 -12.89 6.33
N ASP A 205 12.86 -13.91 6.18
CA ASP A 205 13.15 -14.94 7.18
C ASP A 205 14.14 -14.48 8.27
N GLY A 206 14.72 -13.27 8.12
CA GLY A 206 15.70 -12.69 9.03
C GLY A 206 17.16 -13.03 8.71
N ASP A 207 17.41 -13.87 7.70
CA ASP A 207 18.77 -14.22 7.29
C ASP A 207 19.43 -13.08 6.50
N MET A 208 20.76 -13.01 6.58
CA MET A 208 21.54 -12.06 5.80
C MET A 208 21.50 -12.40 4.31
N PHE A 209 21.63 -11.37 3.47
CA PHE A 209 21.70 -11.57 2.03
C PHE A 209 22.95 -12.36 1.63
N SER A 210 22.78 -13.36 0.76
CA SER A 210 23.90 -13.95 0.03
C SER A 210 24.31 -13.05 -1.13
N SER A 211 25.47 -13.32 -1.75
CA SER A 211 25.90 -12.62 -2.95
C SER A 211 24.89 -12.73 -4.11
N GLU A 212 24.18 -13.87 -4.22
CA GLU A 212 23.16 -14.08 -5.24
C GLU A 212 21.89 -13.25 -4.96
N ASP A 213 21.48 -13.17 -3.70
CA ASP A 213 20.34 -12.34 -3.29
C ASP A 213 20.62 -10.86 -3.48
N PHE A 214 21.86 -10.45 -3.20
CA PHE A 214 22.31 -9.07 -3.42
C PHE A 214 22.30 -8.70 -4.91
N GLU A 215 22.72 -9.61 -5.78
CA GLU A 215 22.65 -9.38 -7.23
C GLU A 215 21.19 -9.25 -7.69
N LYS A 216 20.30 -10.12 -7.19
CA LYS A 216 18.86 -10.01 -7.45
C LYS A 216 18.29 -8.67 -6.97
N TYR A 217 18.71 -8.20 -5.80
CA TYR A 217 18.31 -6.90 -5.25
C TYR A 217 18.76 -5.72 -6.11
N CYS A 218 20.00 -5.74 -6.58
CA CYS A 218 20.51 -4.73 -7.52
C CYS A 218 19.70 -4.74 -8.82
N ASN A 219 19.37 -5.92 -9.35
CA ASN A 219 18.51 -6.04 -10.54
C ASN A 219 17.08 -5.52 -10.29
N ASP A 220 16.49 -5.82 -9.13
CA ASP A 220 15.17 -5.31 -8.75
C ASP A 220 15.16 -3.77 -8.70
N ILE A 221 16.22 -3.15 -8.19
CA ILE A 221 16.36 -1.69 -8.14
C ILE A 221 16.36 -1.07 -9.53
N GLU A 222 17.05 -1.70 -10.49
CA GLU A 222 17.16 -1.21 -11.87
C GLU A 222 15.86 -1.38 -12.66
N GLN A 223 15.21 -2.53 -12.49
CA GLN A 223 14.16 -2.99 -13.40
C GLN A 223 12.74 -2.75 -12.89
N THR A 224 12.57 -2.57 -11.58
CA THR A 224 11.25 -2.48 -10.96
C THR A 224 11.00 -1.10 -10.33
N PRO A 225 9.74 -0.70 -10.12
CA PRO A 225 9.41 0.48 -9.32
C PRO A 225 9.51 0.22 -7.81
N ARG A 226 10.38 -0.71 -7.36
CA ARG A 226 10.66 -0.93 -5.93
C ARG A 226 11.06 0.39 -5.28
N TRP A 227 10.51 0.62 -4.10
CA TRP A 227 10.75 1.83 -3.31
C TRP A 227 12.20 1.86 -2.83
N GLY A 228 12.84 3.01 -2.93
CA GLY A 228 14.17 3.21 -2.38
C GLY A 228 14.12 3.74 -0.95
N GLY A 229 15.13 3.38 -0.16
CA GLY A 229 15.31 3.78 1.21
C GLY A 229 16.74 4.21 1.50
N GLN A 230 17.18 3.98 2.73
CA GLN A 230 18.48 4.46 3.22
C GLN A 230 19.66 3.89 2.42
N ILE A 231 19.60 2.61 2.04
CA ILE A 231 20.67 1.93 1.30
C ILE A 231 20.90 2.60 -0.06
N GLU A 232 19.81 2.87 -0.80
CA GLU A 232 19.88 3.55 -2.10
C GLU A 232 20.34 4.99 -1.95
N ILE A 233 19.96 5.69 -0.88
CA ILE A 233 20.40 7.06 -0.59
C ILE A 233 21.92 7.10 -0.38
N VAL A 234 22.47 6.17 0.43
CA VAL A 234 23.91 6.07 0.67
C VAL A 234 24.65 5.77 -0.63
N ALA A 235 24.16 4.78 -1.40
CA ALA A 235 24.73 4.42 -2.69
C ALA A 235 24.72 5.60 -3.67
N LEU A 236 23.60 6.32 -3.81
CA LEU A 236 23.47 7.48 -4.70
C LEU A 236 24.34 8.65 -4.26
N SER A 237 24.44 8.91 -2.96
CA SER A 237 25.30 9.95 -2.43
C SER A 237 26.76 9.70 -2.82
N ARG A 238 27.25 8.46 -2.68
CA ARG A 238 28.62 8.10 -3.09
C ARG A 238 28.80 8.06 -4.60
N ALA A 239 27.84 7.49 -5.34
CA ALA A 239 27.88 7.41 -6.80
C ALA A 239 27.89 8.80 -7.47
N LYS A 240 27.22 9.79 -6.88
CA LYS A 240 27.19 11.18 -7.37
C LYS A 240 28.19 12.08 -6.67
N GLN A 241 28.92 11.59 -5.67
CA GLN A 241 29.90 12.33 -4.88
C GLN A 241 29.34 13.63 -4.30
N VAL A 242 28.11 13.56 -3.78
CA VAL A 242 27.39 14.69 -3.17
C VAL A 242 26.71 14.24 -1.89
N PRO A 243 26.73 15.07 -0.84
CA PRO A 243 26.04 14.75 0.40
C PRO A 243 24.52 14.89 0.23
N ILE A 244 23.74 14.13 1.01
CA ILE A 244 22.28 14.15 0.97
C ILE A 244 21.73 14.41 2.37
N HIS A 245 20.88 15.42 2.51
CA HIS A 245 20.21 15.80 3.75
C HIS A 245 18.73 15.46 3.66
N ILE A 246 18.21 14.75 4.67
CA ILE A 246 16.82 14.33 4.73
C ILE A 246 16.16 14.94 5.96
N VAL A 247 15.10 15.70 5.73
CA VAL A 247 14.25 16.29 6.76
C VAL A 247 13.02 15.41 6.94
N GLN A 248 12.71 15.06 8.19
CA GLN A 248 11.54 14.25 8.55
C GLN A 248 10.95 14.74 9.88
N MET A 249 9.67 14.44 10.12
CA MET A 249 9.03 14.75 11.40
C MET A 249 9.63 13.91 12.52
N GLY A 250 9.84 14.51 13.70
CA GLY A 250 10.18 13.80 14.93
C GLY A 250 11.63 13.36 15.07
N ALA A 251 12.51 13.68 14.11
CA ALA A 251 13.94 13.40 14.20
C ALA A 251 14.78 14.56 13.62
N PRO A 252 16.04 14.72 14.08
CA PRO A 252 16.97 15.67 13.46
C PRO A 252 17.18 15.38 11.97
N THR A 253 17.61 16.40 11.22
CA THR A 253 17.98 16.24 9.81
C THR A 253 19.07 15.18 9.67
N LEU A 254 18.76 14.12 8.93
CA LEU A 254 19.71 13.05 8.64
C LEU A 254 20.68 13.54 7.56
N LYS A 255 21.97 13.55 7.88
CA LYS A 255 23.05 14.01 7.02
C LYS A 255 23.85 12.81 6.52
N VAL A 256 23.72 12.48 5.25
CA VAL A 256 24.37 11.34 4.62
C VAL A 256 25.63 11.81 3.89
N ASN A 257 26.78 11.21 4.24
CA ASN A 257 28.11 11.44 3.66
C ASN A 257 28.53 12.92 3.61
N GLU A 258 28.10 13.74 4.57
CA GLU A 258 28.46 15.17 4.63
C GLU A 258 29.96 15.38 4.86
N GLU A 259 30.57 14.53 5.69
CA GLU A 259 32.00 14.58 5.99
C GLU A 259 32.86 14.02 4.84
N GLU A 260 32.34 13.07 4.06
CA GLU A 260 33.05 12.47 2.92
C GLU A 260 33.17 13.45 1.73
N PHE A 261 32.23 14.40 1.61
CA PHE A 261 32.16 15.35 0.49
C PHE A 261 32.21 16.82 0.96
N PRO A 262 33.30 17.26 1.60
CA PRO A 262 33.40 18.62 2.11
C PRO A 262 33.34 19.65 0.98
N GLY A 263 32.61 20.74 1.19
CA GLY A 263 32.47 21.84 0.23
C GLY A 263 31.46 21.60 -0.91
N LYS A 264 30.84 20.42 -0.98
CA LYS A 264 29.72 20.17 -1.89
C LYS A 264 28.40 20.65 -1.27
N LYS A 265 27.52 21.21 -2.10
CA LYS A 265 26.17 21.60 -1.66
C LYS A 265 25.31 20.34 -1.51
N PRO A 266 24.71 20.08 -0.34
CA PRO A 266 23.92 18.87 -0.15
C PRO A 266 22.63 18.90 -0.97
N LEU A 267 22.24 17.74 -1.49
CA LEU A 267 20.89 17.52 -2.01
C LEU A 267 19.95 17.43 -0.81
N LYS A 268 18.84 18.16 -0.83
CA LYS A 268 17.91 18.24 0.31
C LYS A 268 16.58 17.60 -0.06
N LEU A 269 16.14 16.64 0.76
CA LEU A 269 14.91 15.87 0.57
C LEU A 269 14.02 15.97 1.81
N ALA A 270 12.71 15.91 1.62
CA ALA A 270 11.74 15.73 2.70
C ALA A 270 11.19 14.31 2.66
N TYR A 271 11.25 13.62 3.78
CA TYR A 271 10.70 12.28 3.97
C TYR A 271 9.40 12.37 4.76
N HIS A 272 8.35 11.80 4.21
CA HIS A 272 7.05 11.69 4.85
C HIS A 272 6.70 10.21 4.96
N LYS A 273 6.34 9.73 6.16
CA LYS A 273 6.04 8.31 6.39
C LYS A 273 4.56 8.01 6.17
N HIS A 274 3.69 8.97 6.49
CA HIS A 274 2.24 8.82 6.50
C HIS A 274 1.52 9.70 5.47
N LEU A 275 2.24 10.50 4.66
CA LEU A 275 1.63 11.40 3.67
C LEU A 275 0.73 10.68 2.65
N TYR A 276 1.04 9.43 2.29
CA TYR A 276 0.22 8.63 1.39
C TYR A 276 -0.16 7.28 2.02
N SER A 277 -1.35 6.80 1.69
CA SER A 277 -1.88 5.52 2.17
C SER A 277 -1.02 4.32 1.76
N LEU A 278 -0.28 4.45 0.67
CA LEU A 278 0.61 3.41 0.15
C LEU A 278 1.92 3.31 0.94
N GLY A 279 2.22 4.28 1.81
CA GLY A 279 3.41 4.32 2.65
C GLY A 279 4.27 5.57 2.44
N ALA A 280 5.55 5.44 2.79
CA ALA A 280 6.52 6.52 2.79
C ALA A 280 6.78 7.15 1.40
N HIS A 281 7.11 8.44 1.41
CA HIS A 281 7.31 9.24 0.21
C HIS A 281 8.38 10.32 0.38
N TYR A 282 9.10 10.60 -0.70
CA TYR A 282 10.15 11.60 -0.77
C TYR A 282 9.78 12.77 -1.66
N ASN A 283 9.88 13.98 -1.12
CA ASN A 283 9.77 15.24 -1.85
C ASN A 283 11.13 15.93 -1.95
N SER A 284 11.26 16.85 -2.91
CA SER A 284 12.47 17.66 -3.09
C SER A 284 12.38 18.96 -2.27
N LEU A 285 13.49 19.42 -1.70
CA LEU A 285 13.56 20.67 -0.92
C LEU A 285 14.36 21.75 -1.66
N LEU A 286 13.68 22.81 -2.05
CA LEU A 286 14.27 23.94 -2.75
C LEU A 286 14.54 25.10 -1.80
N ASP A 287 15.58 25.87 -2.09
CA ASP A 287 15.85 27.11 -1.35
C ASP A 287 14.77 28.16 -1.70
N VAL A 288 14.43 29.00 -0.72
CA VAL A 288 13.45 30.10 -0.82
C VAL A 288 14.14 31.42 -1.17
#